data_AF-A0A653AAK2-F1
#
_entry.id   AF-A0A653AAK2-F1
#
_cell.length_a   1.000
_cell.length_b   1.000
_cell.length_c   1.000
_cell.angle_alpha   90.00
_cell.angle_beta   90.00
_cell.angle_gamma   90.00
#
_symmetry.space_group_name_H-M   'P 1'
#
loop_
_entity.id
_entity.type
_entity.pdbx_description
1 polymer ?
#
loop_
_entity_poly.entity_id
_entity_poly.type
_entity_poly.pdbx_seq_one_letter_code
_entity_poly.pdbx_strand_id
1 'polypeptide(L)'
;MVFLANLGVNLHVCLCGDLQVASAQTLDFLDIGQKSSFPDWKLSSTAKSFPDGYEIMSMKYYKWNHEKNEKLKAERGVSFEQIILHIERGDLLDVIEHPNQSKYPNQQILVVKIKDYVYLIPFVGDEEGKFLKTIIPSRKATREYLGG
;
A
#
# COMPACT_ATOMS: atom_id res chain seq x y z
N MET A 1 5.50 62.68 -21.32
CA MET A 1 5.22 62.34 -19.92
C MET A 1 5.77 60.92 -19.68
N VAL A 2 7.08 60.80 -19.42
CA VAL A 2 7.73 60.45 -18.13
C VAL A 2 7.13 59.21 -17.42
N PHE A 3 7.81 58.04 -17.51
CA PHE A 3 8.56 57.31 -16.44
C PHE A 3 7.62 56.55 -15.46
N LEU A 4 7.74 55.27 -15.10
CA LEU A 4 8.81 54.29 -14.86
C LEU A 4 8.24 52.87 -15.11
N ALA A 5 8.88 51.90 -15.78
CA ALA A 5 10.08 51.12 -15.43
C ALA A 5 10.04 50.44 -14.05
N ASN A 6 9.94 49.11 -14.02
CA ASN A 6 10.87 48.25 -13.27
C ASN A 6 10.69 46.77 -13.65
N LEU A 7 11.63 46.29 -14.48
CA LEU A 7 12.03 44.89 -14.59
C LEU A 7 12.71 44.46 -13.29
N GLY A 8 12.43 43.24 -12.83
CA GLY A 8 13.11 42.60 -11.71
C GLY A 8 13.68 41.24 -12.11
N VAL A 9 14.54 41.20 -13.13
CA VAL A 9 15.45 40.07 -13.38
C VAL A 9 16.63 40.21 -12.42
N ASN A 10 16.74 39.35 -11.41
CA ASN A 10 17.96 39.27 -10.61
C ASN A 10 18.93 38.28 -11.28
N LEU A 11 19.59 38.78 -12.33
CA LEU A 11 20.74 38.14 -12.95
C LEU A 11 21.98 38.52 -12.14
N HIS A 12 22.38 37.71 -11.18
CA HIS A 12 23.68 37.86 -10.54
C HIS A 12 24.73 37.10 -11.35
N VAL A 13 25.26 37.76 -12.39
CA VAL A 13 26.54 37.40 -12.99
C VAL A 13 27.62 37.82 -12.00
N CYS A 14 28.28 36.84 -11.38
CA CYS A 14 29.55 37.06 -10.70
C CYS A 14 30.65 36.43 -11.57
N LEU A 15 31.33 37.26 -12.35
CA LEU A 15 32.62 36.95 -12.94
C LEU A 15 33.69 37.37 -11.95
N CYS A 16 34.35 36.41 -11.31
CA CYS A 16 35.69 36.61 -10.78
C CYS A 16 36.42 35.27 -10.86
N GLY A 17 37.42 35.20 -11.74
CA GLY A 17 38.41 34.13 -11.73
C GLY A 17 39.32 34.28 -10.52
N ASP A 18 39.68 33.19 -9.88
CA ASP A 18 40.99 32.57 -10.08
C ASP A 18 41.10 31.24 -9.30
N LEU A 19 41.57 30.23 -10.04
CA LEU A 19 42.49 29.17 -9.65
C LEU A 19 42.19 28.28 -8.42
N GLN A 20 41.56 27.13 -8.73
CA GLN A 20 41.97 25.77 -8.36
C GLN A 20 42.58 25.53 -6.97
N VAL A 21 41.80 24.93 -6.07
CA VAL A 21 42.22 23.71 -5.35
C VAL A 21 41.04 22.75 -5.30
N ALA A 22 41.26 21.55 -5.81
CA ALA A 22 40.33 20.45 -5.84
C ALA A 22 39.93 20.00 -4.43
N SER A 23 38.63 19.77 -4.21
CA SER A 23 38.20 18.71 -3.31
C SER A 23 37.23 17.82 -4.08
N ALA A 24 37.71 16.64 -4.46
CA ALA A 24 36.85 15.58 -4.93
C ALA A 24 36.00 15.09 -3.76
N GLN A 25 34.68 15.28 -3.83
CA GLN A 25 33.76 14.48 -3.04
C GLN A 25 33.12 13.48 -3.99
N THR A 26 33.57 12.24 -3.82
CA THR A 26 33.07 11.05 -4.49
C THR A 26 31.73 10.65 -3.89
N LEU A 27 30.80 10.25 -4.77
CA LEU A 27 29.69 9.30 -4.57
C LEU A 27 29.06 9.23 -3.18
N ASP A 28 27.78 9.58 -3.07
CA ASP A 28 26.79 8.49 -3.00
C ASP A 28 25.42 8.90 -3.57
N PHE A 29 25.22 8.49 -4.83
CA PHE A 29 23.92 8.29 -5.43
C PHE A 29 23.36 6.97 -4.89
N LEU A 30 22.57 7.00 -3.81
CA LEU A 30 21.73 5.87 -3.37
C LEU A 30 20.38 6.38 -2.82
N ASP A 31 19.36 6.04 -3.61
CA ASP A 31 17.95 5.87 -3.27
C ASP A 31 17.11 7.09 -2.86
N ILE A 32 16.42 7.59 -3.89
CA ILE A 32 14.97 7.83 -3.82
C ILE A 32 14.31 6.48 -3.44
N GLY A 33 14.45 6.12 -2.17
CA GLY A 33 13.60 5.12 -1.55
C GLY A 33 12.22 5.72 -1.48
N GLN A 34 11.27 5.16 -2.23
CA GLN A 34 9.86 5.41 -2.01
C GLN A 34 9.58 5.32 -0.51
N LYS A 35 9.18 6.44 0.10
CA LYS A 35 8.39 6.42 1.34
C LYS A 35 7.08 5.74 0.98
N SER A 36 7.08 4.42 0.94
CA SER A 36 5.88 3.66 1.15
C SER A 36 5.44 4.07 2.55
N SER A 37 4.40 4.90 2.62
CA SER A 37 3.75 5.31 3.86
C SER A 37 3.08 4.09 4.47
N PHE A 38 3.87 3.14 4.96
CA PHE A 38 3.44 2.17 5.94
C PHE A 38 3.61 2.85 7.30
N PRO A 39 2.61 2.79 8.19
CA PRO A 39 2.83 3.24 9.56
C PRO A 39 3.98 2.42 10.14
N ASP A 40 5.02 3.11 10.61
CA ASP A 40 6.13 2.57 11.40
C ASP A 40 5.57 2.08 12.73
N TRP A 41 4.92 0.92 12.72
CA TRP A 41 4.75 0.15 13.94
C TRP A 41 6.10 -0.52 14.17
N LYS A 42 7.00 0.21 14.83
CA LYS A 42 8.10 -0.44 15.52
C LYS A 42 7.51 -1.56 16.35
N LEU A 43 8.11 -2.74 16.20
CA LEU A 43 7.95 -3.88 17.09
C LEU A 43 8.44 -3.45 18.49
N SER A 44 7.69 -2.59 19.18
CA SER A 44 7.97 -2.19 20.55
C SER A 44 7.38 -3.26 21.45
N SER A 45 8.22 -3.84 22.30
CA SER A 45 7.97 -4.92 23.25
C SER A 45 6.99 -4.55 24.38
N THR A 46 5.99 -3.71 24.13
CA THR A 46 5.00 -3.31 25.12
C THR A 46 3.62 -3.59 24.55
N ALA A 47 3.28 -4.88 24.57
CA ALA A 47 1.90 -5.33 24.54
C ALA A 47 1.17 -4.66 25.72
N LYS A 48 0.34 -3.66 25.42
CA LYS A 48 -0.83 -3.40 26.26
C LYS A 48 -1.81 -4.51 25.92
N SER A 49 -2.03 -5.40 26.87
CA SER A 49 -3.01 -6.47 26.80
C SER A 49 -4.39 -5.89 26.43
N PHE A 50 -4.81 -6.13 25.20
CA PHE A 50 -6.20 -5.98 24.77
C PHE A 50 -6.93 -7.25 25.15
N PRO A 51 -8.19 -7.20 25.63
CA PRO A 51 -8.89 -8.38 26.13
C PRO A 51 -8.96 -9.46 25.05
N ASP A 52 -8.31 -10.57 25.39
CA ASP A 52 -7.95 -11.70 24.56
C ASP A 52 -9.22 -12.45 24.13
N GLY A 53 -9.52 -12.45 22.83
CA GLY A 53 -10.59 -13.30 22.31
C GLY A 53 -11.00 -13.04 20.86
N TYR A 54 -10.91 -11.81 20.38
CA TYR A 54 -11.40 -11.47 19.02
C TYR A 54 -10.31 -11.57 17.95
N GLU A 55 -9.07 -11.19 18.26
CA GLU A 55 -7.94 -11.17 17.32
C GLU A 55 -7.51 -12.61 16.90
N ILE A 56 -7.66 -13.57 17.82
CA ILE A 56 -7.34 -14.98 17.57
C ILE A 56 -8.40 -15.73 16.76
N MET A 57 -9.65 -15.27 16.74
CA MET A 57 -10.71 -15.91 15.94
C MET A 57 -10.62 -15.50 14.48
N SER A 58 -10.25 -14.26 14.20
CA SER A 58 -10.16 -13.74 12.83
C SER A 58 -8.98 -14.34 12.06
N MET A 59 -7.78 -14.44 12.65
CA MET A 59 -6.66 -15.16 12.01
C MET A 59 -6.93 -16.66 11.79
N LYS A 60 -7.72 -17.30 12.66
CA LYS A 60 -8.14 -18.71 12.47
C LYS A 60 -9.19 -18.86 11.38
N TYR A 61 -9.99 -17.83 11.13
CA TYR A 61 -11.07 -17.84 10.16
C TYR A 61 -10.56 -17.66 8.72
N TYR A 62 -9.47 -16.89 8.52
CA TYR A 62 -8.87 -16.72 7.19
C TYR A 62 -7.74 -17.72 6.94
N LYS A 63 -7.87 -18.51 5.88
CA LYS A 63 -6.88 -19.52 5.47
C LYS A 63 -6.27 -19.13 4.13
N TRP A 64 -4.98 -19.38 3.92
CA TRP A 64 -4.29 -19.19 2.63
C TRP A 64 -3.13 -20.17 2.47
N ASN A 65 -2.65 -20.33 1.23
CA ASN A 65 -1.42 -21.08 0.97
C ASN A 65 -0.19 -20.21 1.26
N HIS A 66 0.69 -20.68 2.15
CA HIS A 66 1.88 -19.92 2.58
C HIS A 66 2.85 -19.64 1.42
N GLU A 67 3.16 -20.63 0.58
CA GLU A 67 4.07 -20.46 -0.56
C GLU A 67 3.55 -19.40 -1.54
N LYS A 68 2.22 -19.37 -1.77
CA LYS A 68 1.59 -18.36 -2.59
C LYS A 68 1.68 -16.97 -1.99
N ASN A 69 1.56 -16.86 -0.67
CA ASN A 69 1.69 -15.59 0.04
C ASN A 69 3.11 -15.02 -0.10
N GLU A 70 4.13 -15.87 0.06
CA GLU A 70 5.52 -15.46 -0.11
C GLU A 70 5.81 -14.99 -1.54
N LYS A 71 5.21 -15.65 -2.55
CA LYS A 71 5.27 -15.18 -3.95
C LYS A 71 4.63 -13.80 -4.13
N LEU A 72 3.43 -13.57 -3.57
CA LEU A 72 2.77 -12.26 -3.63
C LEU A 72 3.57 -11.16 -2.92
N LYS A 73 4.20 -11.48 -1.79
CA LYS A 73 5.12 -10.58 -1.08
C LYS A 73 6.31 -10.20 -1.97
N ALA A 74 6.97 -11.19 -2.57
CA ALA A 74 8.15 -10.97 -3.40
C ALA A 74 7.83 -10.20 -4.71
N GLU A 75 6.73 -10.52 -5.37
CA GLU A 75 6.38 -9.93 -6.68
C GLU A 75 5.70 -8.56 -6.57
N ARG A 76 4.87 -8.37 -5.55
CA ARG A 76 3.93 -7.24 -5.49
C ARG A 76 3.99 -6.45 -4.19
N GLY A 77 4.77 -6.91 -3.20
CA GLY A 77 4.90 -6.26 -1.90
C GLY A 77 3.59 -6.27 -1.08
N VAL A 78 2.69 -7.23 -1.33
CA VAL A 78 1.42 -7.38 -0.61
C VAL A 78 1.24 -8.79 -0.08
N SER A 79 0.63 -8.91 1.09
CA SER A 79 0.44 -10.20 1.76
C SER A 79 -0.97 -10.38 2.31
N PHE A 80 -1.38 -11.64 2.53
CA PHE A 80 -2.67 -11.94 3.12
C PHE A 80 -2.78 -11.48 4.58
N GLU A 81 -1.67 -11.50 5.34
CA GLU A 81 -1.66 -10.95 6.71
C GLU A 81 -1.99 -9.45 6.69
N GLN A 82 -1.46 -8.71 5.72
CA GLN A 82 -1.78 -7.30 5.54
C GLN A 82 -3.26 -7.11 5.20
N ILE A 83 -3.84 -7.96 4.34
CA ILE A 83 -5.28 -7.90 4.04
C ILE A 83 -6.12 -8.07 5.31
N ILE A 84 -5.82 -9.09 6.12
CA ILE A 84 -6.59 -9.39 7.34
C ILE A 84 -6.50 -8.22 8.32
N LEU A 85 -5.30 -7.68 8.52
CA LEU A 85 -5.10 -6.50 9.36
C LEU A 85 -5.96 -5.31 8.93
N HIS A 86 -6.11 -5.07 7.62
CA HIS A 86 -6.96 -4.00 7.09
C HIS A 86 -8.45 -4.30 7.28
N ILE A 87 -8.87 -5.56 7.10
CA ILE A 87 -10.26 -5.97 7.37
C ILE A 87 -10.61 -5.72 8.85
N GLU A 88 -9.73 -6.10 9.77
CA GLU A 88 -9.94 -5.90 11.22
C GLU A 88 -9.98 -4.43 11.63
N ARG A 89 -9.27 -3.56 10.89
CA ARG A 89 -9.30 -2.11 11.08
C ARG A 89 -10.55 -1.44 10.51
N GLY A 90 -11.42 -2.19 9.85
CA GLY A 90 -12.64 -1.66 9.22
C GLY A 90 -12.42 -1.14 7.81
N ASP A 91 -11.32 -1.49 7.14
CA ASP A 91 -11.05 -1.10 5.75
C ASP A 91 -11.68 -2.06 4.71
N LEU A 92 -12.54 -2.98 5.16
CA LEU A 92 -13.39 -3.78 4.26
C LEU A 92 -14.53 -2.91 3.73
N LEU A 93 -14.52 -2.65 2.42
CA LEU A 93 -15.50 -1.79 1.76
C LEU A 93 -16.76 -2.55 1.37
N ASP A 94 -16.61 -3.77 0.85
CA ASP A 94 -17.73 -4.60 0.40
C ASP A 94 -17.35 -6.09 0.29
N VAL A 95 -18.37 -6.95 0.19
CA VAL A 95 -18.26 -8.36 -0.13
C VAL A 95 -19.20 -8.67 -1.29
N ILE A 96 -18.63 -8.84 -2.48
CA ILE A 96 -19.39 -9.07 -3.71
C ILE A 96 -19.30 -10.52 -4.17
N GLU A 97 -20.33 -11.01 -4.82
CA GLU A 97 -20.28 -12.29 -5.50
C GLU A 97 -19.43 -12.21 -6.77
N HIS A 98 -18.74 -13.30 -7.12
CA HIS A 98 -18.02 -13.36 -8.39
C HIS A 98 -19.03 -13.18 -9.55
N PRO A 99 -18.80 -12.26 -10.51
CA PRO A 99 -19.79 -11.95 -11.56
C PRO A 99 -20.07 -13.14 -12.49
N ASN A 100 -19.15 -14.10 -12.54
CA ASN A 100 -19.31 -15.35 -13.26
C ASN A 100 -19.43 -16.52 -12.27
N GLN A 101 -20.60 -16.67 -11.65
CA GLN A 101 -20.89 -17.78 -10.74
C GLN A 101 -20.90 -19.15 -11.44
N SER A 102 -21.25 -19.21 -12.73
CA SER A 102 -21.25 -20.47 -13.49
C SER A 102 -19.85 -21.09 -13.60
N LYS A 103 -18.81 -20.26 -13.73
CA LYS A 103 -17.41 -20.72 -13.78
C LYS A 103 -16.76 -20.80 -12.40
N TYR A 104 -17.23 -20.00 -11.45
CA TYR A 104 -16.68 -19.88 -10.11
C TYR A 104 -17.80 -19.95 -9.06
N PRO A 105 -18.45 -21.12 -8.91
CA PRO A 105 -19.53 -21.27 -7.94
C PRO A 105 -19.00 -21.10 -6.52
N ASN A 106 -19.80 -20.49 -5.65
CA ASN A 106 -19.48 -20.25 -4.23
C ASN A 106 -18.24 -19.38 -4.01
N GLN A 107 -17.79 -18.68 -5.05
CA GLN A 107 -16.70 -17.73 -4.94
C GLN A 107 -17.26 -16.31 -4.73
N GLN A 108 -16.74 -15.68 -3.69
CA GLN A 108 -17.00 -14.28 -3.37
C GLN A 108 -15.69 -13.49 -3.41
N ILE A 109 -15.79 -12.17 -3.36
CA ILE A 109 -14.66 -11.25 -3.46
C ILE A 109 -14.80 -10.24 -2.33
N LEU A 110 -13.77 -10.15 -1.49
CA LEU A 110 -13.64 -9.06 -0.53
C LEU A 110 -13.06 -7.84 -1.27
N VAL A 111 -13.67 -6.69 -1.06
CA VAL A 111 -13.19 -5.40 -1.56
C VAL A 111 -12.55 -4.67 -0.40
N VAL A 112 -11.22 -4.59 -0.38
CA VAL A 112 -10.46 -4.05 0.75
C VAL A 112 -9.69 -2.81 0.33
N LYS A 113 -9.81 -1.74 1.12
CA LYS A 113 -9.05 -0.51 0.94
C LYS A 113 -7.69 -0.64 1.62
N ILE A 114 -6.64 -0.28 0.91
CA ILE A 114 -5.30 -0.14 1.47
C ILE A 114 -4.76 1.19 0.98
N LYS A 115 -4.60 2.15 1.92
CA LYS A 115 -4.25 3.55 1.62
C LYS A 115 -5.26 4.16 0.65
N ASP A 116 -4.82 4.58 -0.53
CA ASP A 116 -5.58 5.22 -1.61
C ASP A 116 -5.97 4.24 -2.73
N TYR A 117 -5.85 2.93 -2.50
CA TYR A 117 -6.08 1.93 -3.53
C TYR A 117 -6.97 0.77 -3.05
N VAL A 118 -7.74 0.19 -3.98
CA VAL A 118 -8.66 -0.90 -3.70
C VAL A 118 -8.13 -2.22 -4.24
N TYR A 119 -8.19 -3.24 -3.39
CA TYR A 119 -7.78 -4.60 -3.67
C TYR A 119 -8.99 -5.52 -3.66
N LEU A 120 -9.03 -6.42 -4.62
CA LEU A 120 -10.03 -7.48 -4.73
C LEU A 120 -9.39 -8.79 -4.28
N ILE A 121 -10.02 -9.45 -3.30
CA ILE A 121 -9.52 -10.69 -2.71
C ILE A 121 -10.58 -11.77 -2.92
N PRO A 122 -10.47 -12.57 -4.00
CA PRO A 122 -11.34 -13.70 -4.21
C PRO A 122 -11.14 -14.75 -3.12
N PHE A 123 -12.24 -15.23 -2.55
CA PHE A 123 -12.23 -16.28 -1.54
C PHE A 123 -13.36 -17.27 -1.76
N VAL A 124 -13.21 -18.46 -1.17
CA VAL A 124 -14.30 -19.42 -1.01
C VAL A 124 -14.51 -19.56 0.49
N GLY A 125 -15.76 -19.42 0.94
CA GLY A 125 -16.13 -19.53 2.35
C GLY A 125 -16.89 -20.82 2.59
N ASP A 126 -16.53 -21.51 3.67
CA ASP A 126 -17.23 -22.66 4.22
C ASP A 126 -17.53 -22.39 5.72
N GLU A 127 -18.17 -23.33 6.40
CA GLU A 127 -18.54 -23.21 7.83
C GLU A 127 -17.32 -23.02 8.75
N GLU A 128 -16.14 -23.51 8.32
CA GLU A 128 -14.89 -23.42 9.09
C GLU A 128 -14.07 -22.15 8.86
N GLY A 129 -14.34 -21.39 7.79
CA GLY A 129 -13.46 -20.28 7.41
C GLY A 129 -13.54 -19.83 5.95
N LYS A 130 -12.76 -18.80 5.63
CA LYS A 130 -12.61 -18.22 4.29
C LYS A 130 -11.22 -18.52 3.74
N PHE A 131 -11.15 -19.25 2.63
CA PHE A 131 -9.91 -19.53 1.92
C PHE A 131 -9.60 -18.44 0.88
N LEU A 132 -8.59 -17.62 1.15
CA LEU A 132 -8.17 -16.52 0.30
C LEU A 132 -7.33 -17.04 -0.87
N LYS A 133 -7.76 -16.76 -2.10
CA LYS A 133 -7.07 -17.27 -3.28
C LYS A 133 -5.96 -16.35 -3.74
N THR A 134 -6.16 -15.03 -3.79
CA THR A 134 -5.22 -14.09 -4.40
C THR A 134 -5.50 -12.64 -4.00
N ILE A 135 -4.56 -11.74 -4.28
CA ILE A 135 -4.68 -10.29 -4.04
C ILE A 135 -4.56 -9.58 -5.39
N ILE A 136 -5.63 -8.91 -5.81
CA ILE A 136 -5.71 -8.24 -7.11
C ILE A 136 -5.89 -6.74 -6.91
N PRO A 137 -4.86 -5.91 -7.18
CA PRO A 137 -5.04 -4.47 -7.22
C PRO A 137 -6.00 -4.10 -8.37
N SER A 138 -7.05 -3.33 -8.11
CA SER A 138 -8.05 -2.97 -9.12
C SER A 138 -8.24 -1.46 -9.25
N ARG A 139 -7.72 -0.86 -10.34
CA ARG A 139 -7.95 0.56 -10.67
C ARG A 139 -9.43 0.88 -10.84
N LYS A 140 -10.18 -0.06 -11.44
CA LYS A 140 -11.63 0.10 -11.64
C LYS A 140 -12.34 0.21 -10.29
N ALA A 141 -12.03 -0.69 -9.35
CA ALA A 141 -12.61 -0.65 -8.02
C ALA A 141 -12.15 0.60 -7.25
N THR A 142 -10.91 1.04 -7.41
CA THR A 142 -10.43 2.30 -6.81
C THR A 142 -11.31 3.48 -7.24
N ARG A 143 -11.60 3.63 -8.54
CA ARG A 143 -12.50 4.69 -9.02
C ARG A 143 -13.92 4.53 -8.49
N GLU A 144 -14.43 3.31 -8.50
CA GLU A 144 -15.82 3.01 -8.11
C GLU A 144 -16.08 3.27 -6.62
N TYR A 145 -15.14 2.90 -5.75
CA TYR A 145 -15.31 3.01 -4.30
C TYR A 145 -14.68 4.26 -3.68
N LEU A 146 -13.60 4.79 -4.25
CA LEU A 146 -12.88 5.94 -3.70
C LEU A 146 -13.06 7.22 -4.53
N GLY A 147 -13.73 7.16 -5.69
CA GLY A 147 -14.01 8.33 -6.54
C GLY A 147 -12.81 8.90 -7.28
N GLY A 148 -11.72 8.12 -7.41
CA GLY A 148 -10.46 8.52 -8.05
C GLY A 148 -10.46 8.52 -9.58
#